data_AF-A0A958G6G4-F1
#
_entry.id   AF-A0A958G6G4-F1
#
_cell.length_a   1.000
_cell.length_b   1.000
_cell.length_c   1.000
_cell.angle_alpha   90.00
_cell.angle_beta   90.00
_cell.angle_gamma   90.00
#
_symmetry.space_group_name_H-M   'P 1'
#
loop_
_entity.id
_entity.type
_entity.pdbx_description
1 polymer ?
#
loop_
_entity_poly.entity_id
_entity_poly.type
_entity_poly.pdbx_seq_one_letter_code
_entity_poly.pdbx_strand_id
1 'polypeptide(L)'
;MGWWIAGSVLLLVSVILQIVRHFQQKKLGVMQSTETATVAMLTSLADSMSEGVGKGNLRYNTEVKGNVVCDQPLTSELAGVTCVYYRMSVQRQFEEHYTERDSSGRPVQKTRRRTETIASNTRSVPFQVDDGSGRITVNPEDAEVIAEKVLSRFEPGANPGQG
;
A
#
# COMPACT_ATOMS: atom_id res chain seq x y z
N MET A 1 34.13 24.91 -17.83
CA MET A 1 33.89 23.46 -17.68
C MET A 1 32.79 23.11 -16.66
N GLY A 2 32.61 23.85 -15.56
CA GLY A 2 31.57 23.51 -14.54
C GLY A 2 30.11 23.61 -14.99
N TRP A 3 29.79 24.41 -16.01
CA TRP A 3 28.41 24.61 -16.47
C TRP A 3 27.83 23.38 -17.21
N TRP A 4 28.69 22.60 -17.86
CA TRP A 4 28.29 21.37 -18.55
C TRP A 4 27.94 20.23 -17.58
N ILE A 5 28.66 20.18 -16.44
CA ILE A 5 28.43 19.19 -15.38
C ILE A 5 27.10 19.52 -14.67
N ALA A 6 26.89 20.79 -14.31
CA ALA A 6 25.64 21.23 -13.69
C ALA A 6 24.43 21.00 -14.60
N GLY A 7 24.55 21.28 -15.91
CA GLY A 7 23.51 21.02 -16.90
C GLY A 7 23.19 19.52 -17.05
N SER A 8 24.21 18.66 -17.08
CA SER A 8 24.02 17.21 -17.19
C SER A 8 23.34 16.61 -15.95
N VAL A 9 23.72 17.07 -14.75
CA VAL A 9 23.08 16.63 -13.49
C VAL A 9 21.61 17.04 -13.46
N LEU A 10 21.28 18.27 -13.84
CA LEU A 10 19.88 18.73 -13.91
C LEU A 10 19.06 17.94 -14.92
N LEU A 11 19.64 17.57 -16.07
CA LEU A 11 18.99 16.73 -17.08
C LEU A 11 18.67 15.33 -16.52
N LEU A 12 19.62 14.70 -15.84
CA LEU A 12 19.40 13.38 -15.23
C LEU A 12 18.31 13.43 -14.15
N VAL A 13 18.33 14.45 -13.28
CA VAL A 13 17.30 14.65 -12.26
C VAL A 13 15.93 14.87 -12.91
N SER A 14 15.87 15.67 -13.98
CA SER A 14 14.63 15.93 -14.71
C SER A 14 14.04 14.65 -15.31
N VAL A 15 14.86 13.81 -15.96
CA VAL A 15 14.44 12.50 -16.51
C VAL A 15 13.92 11.58 -15.40
N ILE A 16 14.62 11.50 -14.26
CA ILE A 16 14.20 10.68 -13.11
C ILE A 16 12.84 11.18 -12.57
N LEU A 17 12.70 12.49 -12.36
CA LEU A 17 11.43 13.08 -11.91
C LEU A 17 10.30 12.86 -12.91
N GLN A 18 10.58 12.90 -14.22
CA GLN A 18 9.59 12.66 -15.26
C GLN A 18 9.10 11.20 -15.25
N ILE A 19 10.00 10.23 -15.06
CA ILE A 19 9.66 8.81 -14.91
C ILE A 19 8.79 8.59 -13.67
N VAL A 20 9.19 9.16 -12.53
CA VAL A 20 8.41 9.09 -11.27
C VAL A 20 7.04 9.71 -11.46
N ARG A 21 6.96 10.90 -12.08
CA ARG A 21 5.68 11.57 -12.38
C ARG A 21 4.79 10.70 -13.28
N HIS A 22 5.34 10.06 -14.31
CA HIS A 22 4.57 9.19 -15.19
C HIS A 22 4.03 7.95 -14.47
N PHE A 23 4.78 7.43 -13.51
CA PHE A 23 4.32 6.36 -12.62
C PHE A 23 3.20 6.81 -11.69
N GLN A 24 3.30 8.02 -11.11
CA GLN A 24 2.30 8.56 -10.19
C GLN A 24 1.01 9.01 -10.90
N GLN A 25 1.11 9.56 -12.11
CA GLN A 25 -0.07 10.01 -12.88
C GLN A 25 -0.96 8.84 -13.34
N LYS A 26 -0.38 7.66 -13.60
CA LYS A 26 -1.16 6.44 -13.90
C LYS A 26 -2.07 6.03 -12.74
N LYS A 27 -1.69 6.32 -11.48
CA LYS A 27 -2.51 6.02 -10.30
C LYS A 27 -3.68 6.99 -10.13
N LEU A 28 -3.47 8.28 -10.43
CA LEU A 28 -4.49 9.32 -10.25
C LEU A 28 -5.52 9.36 -11.38
N GLY A 29 -5.14 9.04 -12.62
CA GLY A 29 -6.06 9.03 -13.76
C GLY A 29 -7.13 7.95 -13.70
N VAL A 30 -6.80 6.78 -13.12
CA VAL A 30 -7.76 5.68 -12.93
C VAL A 30 -8.79 6.02 -11.85
N MET A 31 -8.42 6.76 -10.81
CA MET A 31 -9.36 7.17 -9.76
C MET A 31 -10.29 8.32 -10.19
N GLN A 32 -9.83 9.24 -11.06
CA GLN A 32 -10.62 10.42 -11.46
C GLN A 32 -11.61 10.18 -12.62
N SER A 33 -11.51 9.05 -13.34
CA SER A 33 -12.30 8.80 -14.55
C SER A 33 -13.20 7.58 -14.48
N THR A 34 -13.33 6.97 -13.31
CA THR A 34 -14.10 5.75 -13.15
C THR A 34 -15.49 6.09 -12.64
N GLU A 35 -16.51 5.88 -13.47
CA GLU A 35 -17.90 6.07 -13.09
C GLU A 35 -18.31 5.03 -12.03
N THR A 36 -19.06 5.47 -11.01
CA THR A 36 -19.64 4.57 -10.03
C THR A 36 -20.78 3.79 -10.70
N ALA A 37 -20.67 2.48 -10.79
CA ALA A 37 -21.72 1.60 -11.32
C ALA A 37 -22.30 0.73 -10.21
N THR A 38 -23.53 0.28 -10.43
CA THR A 38 -24.17 -0.71 -9.58
C THR A 38 -23.85 -2.12 -10.03
N VAL A 39 -23.85 -3.07 -9.10
CA VAL A 39 -23.64 -4.49 -9.40
C VAL A 39 -24.68 -4.99 -10.39
N ALA A 40 -25.95 -4.62 -10.23
CA ALA A 40 -27.01 -5.00 -11.16
C ALA A 40 -26.73 -4.53 -12.61
N MET A 41 -26.21 -3.32 -12.79
CA MET A 41 -25.82 -2.81 -14.11
C MET A 41 -24.68 -3.66 -14.70
N LEU A 42 -23.66 -3.97 -13.90
CA LEU A 42 -22.51 -4.78 -14.35
C LEU A 42 -22.91 -6.20 -14.72
N THR A 43 -23.83 -6.81 -13.96
CA THR A 43 -24.39 -8.12 -14.29
C THR A 43 -25.18 -8.07 -15.60
N SER A 44 -26.04 -7.07 -15.79
CA SER A 44 -26.81 -6.92 -17.04
C SER A 44 -25.92 -6.70 -18.27
N LEU A 45 -24.81 -5.97 -18.10
CA LEU A 45 -23.81 -5.75 -19.13
C LEU A 45 -23.06 -7.05 -19.45
N ALA A 46 -22.69 -7.82 -18.43
CA ALA A 46 -22.04 -9.12 -18.58
C ALA A 46 -22.94 -10.13 -19.31
N ASP A 47 -24.21 -10.18 -18.96
CA ASP A 47 -25.20 -11.06 -19.58
C ASP A 47 -25.37 -10.72 -21.07
N SER A 48 -25.57 -9.43 -21.38
CA SER A 48 -25.73 -8.94 -22.76
C SER A 48 -24.51 -9.23 -23.64
N MET A 49 -23.29 -9.14 -23.09
CA MET A 49 -22.06 -9.47 -23.80
C MET A 49 -21.86 -10.98 -23.98
N SER A 50 -22.34 -11.79 -23.03
CA SER A 50 -22.20 -13.24 -23.05
C SER A 50 -23.01 -13.90 -24.18
N GLU A 51 -24.12 -13.29 -24.58
CA GLU A 51 -24.98 -13.75 -25.68
C GLU A 51 -24.30 -13.61 -27.07
N GLY A 52 -23.38 -12.64 -27.23
CA GLY A 52 -22.71 -12.37 -28.52
C GLY A 52 -21.25 -12.81 -28.61
N VAL A 53 -20.50 -12.82 -27.51
CA VAL A 53 -19.02 -12.99 -27.50
C VAL A 53 -18.57 -14.20 -26.66
N GLY A 54 -19.47 -14.80 -25.88
CA GLY A 54 -19.17 -15.89 -24.96
C GLY A 54 -18.82 -15.42 -23.54
N LYS A 55 -19.03 -16.29 -22.56
CA LYS A 55 -18.82 -15.99 -21.12
C LYS A 55 -17.35 -15.68 -20.81
N GLY A 56 -17.13 -14.71 -19.91
CA GLY A 56 -15.82 -14.42 -19.33
C GLY A 56 -14.98 -13.35 -20.05
N ASN A 57 -15.48 -12.75 -21.13
CA ASN A 57 -14.72 -11.79 -21.93
C ASN A 57 -14.98 -10.31 -21.58
N LEU A 58 -15.83 -10.02 -20.59
CA LEU A 58 -16.09 -8.65 -20.15
C LEU A 58 -14.93 -8.16 -19.27
N ARG A 59 -14.28 -7.07 -19.70
CA ARG A 59 -13.36 -6.29 -18.88
C ARG A 59 -13.84 -4.86 -18.83
N TYR A 60 -14.24 -4.40 -17.64
CA TYR A 60 -14.80 -3.07 -17.44
C TYR A 60 -14.19 -2.44 -16.18
N ASN A 61 -13.72 -1.20 -16.28
CA ASN A 61 -13.18 -0.46 -15.14
C ASN A 61 -14.29 0.41 -14.55
N THR A 62 -14.65 0.18 -13.29
CA THR A 62 -15.75 0.86 -12.61
C THR A 62 -15.50 0.92 -11.10
N GLU A 63 -16.14 1.88 -10.44
CA GLU A 63 -16.16 1.98 -8.99
C GLU A 63 -17.46 1.35 -8.50
N VAL A 64 -17.36 0.43 -7.54
CA VAL A 64 -18.53 -0.14 -6.85
C VAL A 64 -18.45 0.27 -5.38
N LYS A 65 -19.51 0.89 -4.88
CA LYS A 65 -19.65 1.26 -3.47
C LYS A 65 -20.64 0.33 -2.81
N GLY A 66 -20.23 -0.33 -1.74
CA GLY A 66 -21.10 -1.24 -1.02
C GLY A 66 -20.49 -1.71 0.29
N ASN A 67 -21.22 -2.59 0.96
CA ASN A 67 -20.79 -3.22 2.20
C ASN A 67 -20.05 -4.51 1.90
N VAL A 68 -19.00 -4.77 2.67
CA VAL A 68 -18.25 -6.03 2.57
C VAL A 68 -19.07 -7.16 3.17
N VAL A 69 -19.16 -8.27 2.44
CA VAL A 69 -19.73 -9.55 2.88
C VAL A 69 -18.66 -10.62 2.71
N CYS A 70 -18.35 -11.36 3.77
CA CYS A 70 -17.33 -12.40 3.74
C CYS A 70 -17.70 -13.53 4.70
N ASP A 71 -17.77 -14.76 4.20
CA ASP A 71 -18.16 -15.94 4.98
C ASP A 71 -17.05 -16.37 5.95
N GLN A 72 -15.79 -16.19 5.55
CA GLN A 72 -14.61 -16.58 6.31
C GLN A 72 -13.63 -15.39 6.42
N PRO A 73 -13.97 -14.39 7.24
CA PRO A 73 -13.12 -13.21 7.39
C PRO A 73 -11.82 -13.56 8.12
N LEU A 74 -10.78 -12.75 7.88
CA LEU A 74 -9.54 -12.82 8.64
C LEU A 74 -9.71 -12.18 10.01
N THR A 75 -8.84 -12.56 10.94
CA THR A 75 -8.59 -11.80 12.17
C THR A 75 -7.19 -11.19 12.06
N SER A 76 -7.08 -9.87 12.19
CA SER A 76 -5.79 -9.18 12.12
C SER A 76 -4.89 -9.63 13.28
N GLU A 77 -3.65 -10.04 12.99
CA GLU A 77 -2.77 -10.69 13.97
C GLU A 77 -2.50 -9.86 15.22
N LEU A 78 -2.21 -8.55 15.07
CA LEU A 78 -1.84 -7.70 16.21
C LEU A 78 -3.04 -7.01 16.86
N ALA A 79 -4.07 -6.65 16.08
CA ALA A 79 -5.20 -5.88 16.57
C ALA A 79 -6.41 -6.76 16.98
N GLY A 80 -6.44 -8.04 16.57
CA GLY A 80 -7.56 -8.94 16.85
C GLY A 80 -8.88 -8.56 16.17
N VAL A 81 -8.86 -7.65 15.19
CA VAL A 81 -10.05 -7.14 14.49
C VAL A 81 -10.40 -8.04 13.30
N THR A 82 -11.69 -8.31 13.12
CA THR A 82 -12.22 -9.02 11.94
C THR A 82 -12.11 -8.14 10.69
N CYS A 83 -11.50 -8.65 9.62
CA CYS A 83 -11.23 -7.89 8.41
C CYS A 83 -11.09 -8.81 7.17
N VAL A 84 -11.18 -8.26 5.96
CA VAL A 84 -10.89 -8.97 4.70
C VAL A 84 -9.47 -8.74 4.18
N TYR A 85 -8.78 -7.76 4.76
CA TYR A 85 -7.39 -7.41 4.47
C TYR A 85 -6.74 -6.87 5.75
N TYR A 86 -5.50 -7.25 6.00
CA TYR A 86 -4.65 -6.50 6.93
C TYR A 86 -3.20 -6.49 6.46
N ARG A 87 -2.50 -5.44 6.90
CA ARG A 87 -1.05 -5.32 6.82
C ARG A 87 -0.51 -4.89 8.17
N MET A 88 0.48 -5.61 8.67
CA MET A 88 1.12 -5.34 9.95
C MET A 88 2.64 -5.17 9.78
N SER A 89 3.22 -4.36 10.66
CA SER A 89 4.68 -4.21 10.79
C SER A 89 5.00 -3.90 12.25
N VAL A 90 5.94 -4.66 12.82
CA VAL A 90 6.54 -4.39 14.13
C VAL A 90 7.94 -3.86 13.88
N GLN A 91 8.20 -2.65 14.38
CA GLN A 91 9.47 -1.97 14.17
C GLN A 91 10.14 -1.69 15.51
N ARG A 92 11.41 -2.02 15.61
CA ARG A 92 12.27 -1.63 16.72
C ARG A 92 13.04 -0.39 16.34
N GLN A 93 13.00 0.62 17.19
CA GLN A 93 13.85 1.81 17.06
C GLN A 93 14.91 1.78 18.16
N PHE A 94 16.15 2.02 17.80
CA PHE A 94 17.26 2.06 18.74
C PHE A 94 18.29 3.10 18.33
N GLU A 95 19.07 3.55 19.31
CA GLU A 95 20.20 4.43 19.12
C GLU A 95 21.49 3.62 19.14
N GLU A 96 22.36 3.89 18.17
CA GLU A 96 23.67 3.27 18.06
C GLU A 96 24.74 4.34 18.26
N HIS A 97 25.60 4.14 19.26
CA HIS A 97 26.79 4.96 19.45
C HIS A 97 27.90 4.45 18.53
N TYR A 98 28.52 5.36 17.80
CA TYR A 98 29.63 5.06 16.92
C TYR A 98 30.70 6.15 17.01
N THR A 99 31.96 5.76 16.77
CA THR A 99 33.09 6.68 16.74
C THR A 99 33.42 7.03 15.29
N GLU A 100 33.54 8.31 14.99
CA GLU A 100 33.97 8.83 13.69
C GLU A 100 35.18 9.74 13.89
N ARG A 101 36.12 9.79 12.93
CA ARG A 101 37.23 10.75 13.00
C ARG A 101 36.80 12.09 12.41
N ASP A 102 37.08 13.18 13.11
CA ASP A 102 36.90 14.53 12.59
C ASP A 102 37.94 14.86 11.50
N SER A 103 37.81 16.02 10.86
CA SER A 103 38.75 16.50 9.84
C SER A 103 40.18 16.69 10.35
N SER A 104 40.39 16.67 11.68
CA SER A 104 41.68 16.75 12.35
C SER A 104 42.19 15.37 12.81
N GLY A 105 41.49 14.28 12.47
CA GLY A 105 41.84 12.90 12.83
C GLY A 105 41.47 12.48 14.25
N ARG A 106 40.77 13.31 15.02
CA ARG A 106 40.38 13.00 16.41
C ARG A 106 39.11 12.15 16.45
N PRO A 107 39.03 11.13 17.33
CA PRO A 107 37.82 10.35 17.50
C PRO A 107 36.73 11.20 18.15
N VAL A 108 35.55 11.23 17.53
CA VAL A 108 34.34 11.90 18.01
C VAL A 108 33.25 10.85 18.17
N GLN A 109 32.65 10.79 19.36
CA GLN A 109 31.47 9.96 19.59
C GLN A 109 30.24 10.61 18.97
N LYS A 110 29.50 9.82 18.21
CA LYS A 110 28.24 10.22 17.60
C LYS A 110 27.18 9.17 17.88
N THR A 111 25.93 9.59 17.78
CA THR A 111 24.77 8.71 17.91
C THR A 111 23.99 8.75 16.61
N ARG A 112 23.53 7.59 16.15
CA ARG A 112 22.58 7.50 15.03
C ARG A 112 21.35 6.71 15.46
N ARG A 113 20.18 7.17 15.02
CA ARG A 113 18.92 6.44 15.20
C ARG A 113 18.77 5.42 14.07
N ARG A 114 18.45 4.18 14.42
CA ARG A 114 18.12 3.11 13.49
C ARG A 114 16.73 2.59 13.75
N THR A 115 16.07 2.17 12.67
CA THR A 115 14.79 1.47 12.71
C THR A 115 14.98 0.14 12.00
N GLU A 116 14.55 -0.93 12.63
CA GLU A 116 14.61 -2.30 12.12
C GLU A 116 13.20 -2.89 12.14
N THR A 117 12.78 -3.53 11.05
CA THR A 117 11.50 -4.26 11.02
C THR A 117 11.74 -5.67 11.56
N ILE A 118 11.14 -5.97 12.72
CA ILE A 118 11.28 -7.25 13.40
C ILE A 118 10.31 -8.28 12.84
N ALA A 119 9.11 -7.83 12.46
CA ALA A 119 8.10 -8.66 11.84
C ALA A 119 7.25 -7.85 10.87
N SER A 120 6.80 -8.47 9.80
CA SER A 120 5.80 -7.91 8.90
C SER A 120 4.96 -9.03 8.31
N ASN A 121 3.66 -8.80 8.18
CA ASN A 121 2.76 -9.74 7.51
C ASN A 121 1.67 -8.97 6.76
N THR A 122 1.25 -9.49 5.62
CA THR A 122 0.13 -8.97 4.83
C THR A 122 -0.71 -10.16 4.41
N ARG A 123 -2.02 -10.09 4.67
CA ARG A 123 -2.96 -11.13 4.24
C ARG A 123 -4.24 -10.49 3.72
N SER A 124 -4.85 -11.18 2.78
CA SER A 124 -6.14 -10.86 2.20
C SER A 124 -6.91 -12.15 1.90
N VAL A 125 -8.23 -12.04 1.81
CA VAL A 125 -9.12 -13.13 1.38
C VAL A 125 -10.11 -12.59 0.37
N PRO A 126 -10.56 -13.39 -0.62
CA PRO A 126 -11.69 -13.02 -1.46
C PRO A 126 -12.92 -12.68 -0.62
N PHE A 127 -13.66 -11.67 -1.04
CA PHE A 127 -14.87 -11.20 -0.37
C PHE A 127 -15.89 -10.73 -1.40
N GLN A 128 -17.12 -10.46 -0.97
CA GLN A 128 -18.15 -9.88 -1.81
C GLN A 128 -18.40 -8.43 -1.39
N VAL A 129 -18.78 -7.60 -2.35
CA VAL A 129 -19.31 -6.26 -2.11
C VAL A 129 -20.79 -6.29 -2.45
N ASP A 130 -21.63 -5.92 -1.47
CA ASP A 130 -23.08 -5.77 -1.61
C ASP A 130 -23.41 -4.27 -1.69
N ASP A 131 -23.81 -3.80 -2.86
CA ASP A 131 -24.18 -2.40 -3.10
C ASP A 131 -25.69 -2.13 -2.90
N GLY A 132 -26.46 -3.14 -2.48
CA GLY A 132 -27.92 -3.11 -2.35
C GLY A 132 -28.67 -3.48 -3.63
N SER A 133 -28.01 -3.46 -4.80
CA SER A 133 -28.57 -3.95 -6.07
C SER A 133 -28.18 -5.40 -6.37
N GLY A 134 -27.09 -5.87 -5.75
CA GLY A 134 -26.59 -7.23 -5.86
C GLY A 134 -25.26 -7.40 -5.16
N ARG A 135 -24.65 -8.59 -5.34
CA ARG A 135 -23.31 -8.89 -4.79
C ARG A 135 -22.33 -9.22 -5.89
N ILE A 136 -21.12 -8.68 -5.77
CA ILE A 136 -20.00 -8.97 -6.68
C ILE A 136 -18.80 -9.48 -5.91
N THR A 137 -18.16 -10.54 -6.39
CA THR A 137 -16.93 -11.09 -5.80
C THR A 137 -15.73 -10.24 -6.17
N VAL A 138 -14.93 -9.90 -5.16
CA VAL A 138 -13.64 -9.22 -5.28
C VAL A 138 -12.55 -10.21 -4.92
N ASN A 139 -11.61 -10.42 -5.87
CA ASN A 139 -10.33 -11.06 -5.56
C ASN A 139 -9.29 -9.95 -5.28
N PRO A 140 -8.79 -9.80 -4.04
CA PRO A 140 -7.82 -8.76 -3.69
C PRO A 140 -6.37 -9.13 -4.03
N GLU A 141 -6.11 -10.30 -4.62
CA GLU A 141 -4.78 -10.69 -5.07
C GLU A 141 -4.21 -9.65 -6.06
N ASP A 142 -2.96 -9.25 -5.85
CA ASP A 142 -2.24 -8.18 -6.58
C ASP A 142 -2.91 -6.79 -6.62
N ALA A 143 -4.02 -6.59 -5.89
CA ALA A 143 -4.69 -5.32 -5.81
C ALA A 143 -3.95 -4.33 -4.90
N GLU A 144 -3.92 -3.05 -5.27
CA GLU A 144 -3.54 -1.97 -4.36
C GLU A 144 -4.69 -1.72 -3.38
N VAL A 145 -4.50 -2.10 -2.11
CA VAL A 145 -5.51 -1.92 -1.06
C VAL A 145 -5.16 -0.72 -0.18
N ILE A 146 -6.07 0.25 -0.10
CA ILE A 146 -6.02 1.36 0.85
C ILE A 146 -6.86 0.94 2.07
N ALA A 147 -6.19 0.67 3.18
CA ALA A 147 -6.82 0.21 4.42
C ALA A 147 -6.72 1.25 5.54
N GLU A 148 -7.70 1.26 6.44
CA GLU A 148 -7.66 2.07 7.66
C GLU A 148 -6.68 1.48 8.68
N LYS A 149 -5.95 2.35 9.38
CA LYS A 149 -5.06 1.93 10.46
C LYS A 149 -5.83 1.81 11.78
N VAL A 150 -6.06 0.58 12.22
CA VAL A 150 -6.80 0.28 13.45
C VAL A 150 -5.93 0.12 14.70
N LEU A 151 -4.60 -0.06 14.55
CA LEU A 151 -3.67 -0.20 15.67
C LEU A 151 -2.38 0.58 15.42
N SER A 152 -1.98 1.36 16.44
CA SER A 152 -0.65 1.95 16.56
C SER A 152 -0.27 1.98 18.03
N ARG A 153 0.75 1.22 18.39
CA ARG A 153 1.22 1.09 19.78
C ARG A 153 2.74 1.24 19.80
N PHE A 154 3.23 1.98 20.80
CA PHE A 154 4.64 2.05 21.13
C PHE A 154 4.87 1.33 22.46
N GLU A 155 5.87 0.46 22.48
CA GLU A 155 6.30 -0.23 23.70
C GLU A 155 7.76 0.17 23.98
N PRO A 156 8.04 0.83 25.12
CA PRO A 156 9.41 1.15 25.50
C PRO A 156 10.23 -0.14 25.64
N GLY A 157 11.45 -0.15 25.12
CA GLY A 157 12.38 -1.25 25.37
C GLY A 157 12.68 -1.36 26.87
N ALA A 158 12.81 -2.59 27.38
CA ALA A 158 13.19 -2.83 28.77
C ALA A 158 14.49 -2.06 29.07
N ASN A 159 14.43 -1.17 30.06
CA ASN A 159 15.57 -0.36 30.46
C ASN A 159 16.51 -1.27 31.27
N PRO A 160 17.76 -1.55 30.84
CA PRO A 160 18.65 -2.50 31.53
C PRO A 160 19.19 -2.00 32.89
N GLY A 161 18.49 -1.10 33.58
CA GLY A 161 18.95 -0.41 34.79
C GLY A 161 17.97 -0.42 35.98
N GLN A 162 16.96 -1.28 36.00
CA GLN A 162 16.15 -1.53 37.20
C GLN A 162 16.08 -3.03 37.48
N GLY A 163 17.00 -3.48 38.33
CA GLY A 163 17.08 -4.81 38.94
C GLY A 163 17.88 -4.68 40.23
#